data_AF-A0A1Z5J5C4-F1
#
_entry.id   AF-A0A1Z5J5C4-F1
#
_cell.length_a   1.000
_cell.length_b   1.000
_cell.length_c   1.000
_cell.angle_alpha   90.00
_cell.angle_beta   90.00
_cell.angle_gamma   90.00
#
_symmetry.space_group_name_H-M   'P 1'
#
loop_
_entity.id
_entity.type
_entity.pdbx_description
1 polymer ?
#
loop_
_entity_poly.entity_id
_entity_poly.type
_entity_poly.pdbx_seq_one_letter_code
_entity_poly.pdbx_strand_id
1 'polypeptide(L)' 'MIDKPQYIIVAGINGAGKSTLYDTFPILFDKTKRINADELLRQMGGDWHKDSDNLKAMKEEIKQLHYALDH' A
#
# COMPACT_ATOMS: atom_id res chain seq x y z
N MET A 1 28.22 -3.62 3.72
CA MET A 1 26.97 -4.31 4.08
C MET A 1 25.92 -3.74 3.16
N ILE A 2 25.21 -4.56 2.38
CA ILE A 2 24.08 -4.05 1.59
C ILE A 2 22.96 -3.86 2.59
N ASP A 3 22.53 -2.62 2.81
CA ASP A 3 21.35 -2.34 3.63
C ASP A 3 20.16 -3.03 2.97
N LYS A 4 19.52 -3.94 3.71
CA LYS A 4 18.30 -4.61 3.24
C LYS A 4 17.15 -3.62 3.24
N PRO A 5 16.23 -3.67 2.26
CA PRO A 5 15.05 -2.81 2.26
C PRO A 5 14.23 -3.02 3.53
N GLN A 6 13.76 -1.92 4.13
CA GLN A 6 12.86 -1.96 5.28
C GLN A 6 11.42 -2.09 4.80
N TYR A 7 10.73 -3.14 5.23
CA TYR A 7 9.31 -3.34 4.94
C TYR A 7 8.46 -3.04 6.17
N ILE A 8 7.50 -2.12 6.04
CA ILE A 8 6.62 -1.66 7.12
C ILE A 8 5.18 -2.01 6.77
N ILE A 9 4.50 -2.72 7.68
CA ILE A 9 3.06 -3.00 7.57
C ILE A 9 2.32 -2.15 8.61
N VAL A 10 1.46 -1.26 8.13
CA VAL A 10 0.54 -0.51 9.00
C VAL A 10 -0.81 -1.24 9.00
N ALA A 11 -1.12 -1.96 10.08
CA ALA A 11 -2.31 -2.79 10.21
C ALA A 11 -3.22 -2.36 11.37
N GLY A 12 -4.49 -2.75 11.30
CA GLY A 12 -5.53 -2.39 12.28
C GLY A 12 -6.93 -2.45 11.66
N ILE A 13 -7.97 -2.45 12.49
CA ILE A 13 -9.37 -2.45 12.04
C ILE A 13 -9.76 -1.14 11.31
N ASN A 14 -10.90 -1.14 10.63
CA ASN A 14 -11.46 0.10 10.07
C ASN A 14 -11.77 1.09 11.20
N GLY A 15 -11.39 2.35 11.02
CA GLY A 15 -11.49 3.38 12.08
C GLY A 15 -10.34 3.38 13.10
N ALA A 16 -9.38 2.46 13.04
CA ALA A 16 -8.22 2.45 13.94
C ALA A 16 -7.22 3.62 13.72
N GLY A 17 -7.44 4.46 12.71
CA GLY A 17 -6.58 5.62 12.44
C GLY A 17 -5.39 5.38 11.51
N LYS A 18 -5.34 4.27 10.75
CA LYS A 18 -4.24 3.96 9.82
C LYS A 18 -3.98 5.07 8.80
N SER A 19 -5.02 5.56 8.13
CA SER A 19 -4.89 6.67 7.17
C SER A 19 -4.48 7.97 7.87
N THR A 20 -5.07 8.24 9.04
CA THR A 20 -4.70 9.40 9.87
C THR A 20 -3.23 9.37 10.30
N LEU A 21 -2.66 8.20 10.60
CA LEU A 21 -1.24 8.05 10.92
C LEU A 21 -0.36 8.51 9.75
N TYR A 22 -0.67 8.09 8.52
CA TYR A 22 0.05 8.52 7.33
C TYR A 22 -0.06 10.03 7.09
N ASP A 23 -1.26 10.59 7.23
CA ASP A 23 -1.50 12.01 6.94
C ASP A 23 -0.93 12.92 8.03
N THR A 24 -0.94 12.48 9.29
CA THR A 24 -0.46 13.27 10.44
C THR A 24 1.06 13.23 10.55
N PHE A 25 1.70 12.11 10.19
CA PHE A 25 3.13 11.90 10.34
C PHE A 25 3.81 11.46 9.03
N PRO A 26 3.75 12.29 7.96
CA PRO A 26 4.33 11.92 6.67
C PRO A 26 5.85 11.66 6.74
N ILE A 27 6.54 12.31 7.68
CA ILE A 27 7.98 12.14 7.93
C ILE A 27 8.34 10.70 8.33
N LEU A 28 7.42 9.95 8.96
CA LEU A 28 7.68 8.54 9.31
C LEU A 28 7.79 7.63 8.07
N PHE A 29 7.29 8.09 6.92
CA PHE A 29 7.16 7.30 5.71
C PHE A 29 7.85 7.94 4.49
N ASP A 30 8.56 9.06 4.68
CA ASP A 30 9.14 9.88 3.61
C ASP A 30 10.15 9.13 2.71
N LYS A 31 10.83 8.13 3.29
CA LYS A 31 11.79 7.24 2.61
C LYS A 31 11.20 5.89 2.23
N THR A 32 9.87 5.75 2.27
CA THR A 32 9.18 4.49 1.95
C THR A 32 8.28 4.65 0.73
N LYS A 33 8.03 3.54 0.04
CA LYS A 33 7.02 3.48 -1.01
C LYS A 33 5.69 3.07 -0.38
N ARG A 34 4.69 3.96 -0.42
CA ARG A 34 3.30 3.62 -0.05
C ARG A 34 2.70 2.71 -1.10
N ILE A 35 2.19 1.56 -0.66
CA ILE A 35 1.50 0.57 -1.49
C ILE A 35 0.23 0.17 -0.73
N ASN A 36 -0.92 0.27 -1.38
CA ASN A 36 -2.23 -0.04 -0.80
C ASN A 36 -3.24 -0.40 -1.91
N ALA A 37 -3.85 -1.58 -1.82
CA ALA A 37 -4.82 -2.06 -2.81
C ALA A 37 -6.04 -1.15 -2.99
N ASP A 38 -6.62 -0.57 -1.93
CA ASP A 38 -7.81 0.29 -2.02
C ASP A 38 -7.50 1.58 -2.80
N GLU A 39 -6.31 2.15 -2.60
CA GLU A 39 -5.82 3.31 -3.35
C GLU A 39 -5.56 2.97 -4.81
N LEU A 40 -4.96 1.80 -5.09
CA LEU A 40 -4.73 1.31 -6.45
C LEU A 40 -6.05 1.07 -7.19
N LEU A 41 -7.02 0.43 -6.53
CA LEU A 41 -8.36 0.22 -7.06
C LEU A 41 -8.99 1.54 -7.50
N ARG A 42 -8.94 2.56 -6.62
CA ARG A 42 -9.46 3.90 -6.91
C ARG A 42 -8.70 4.56 -8.08
N GLN A 43 -7.38 4.46 -8.12
CA GLN A 43 -6.55 5.01 -9.21
C GLN A 43 -6.84 4.35 -10.56
N MET A 44 -7.18 3.06 -10.56
CA MET A 44 -7.58 2.30 -11.75
C MET A 44 -9.03 2.56 -12.19
N GLY A 45 -9.80 3.35 -11.42
CA GLY A 45 -11.23 3.55 -11.66
C GLY A 45 -12.08 2.30 -11.41
N GLY A 46 -11.58 1.37 -10.59
CA GLY A 46 -12.26 0.11 -10.28
C GLY A 46 -13.43 0.27 -9.31
N ASP A 47 -14.36 -0.69 -9.37
CA ASP A 47 -15.49 -0.77 -8.45
C ASP A 47 -15.20 -1.78 -7.33
N TRP A 48 -15.20 -1.33 -6.08
CA TRP A 48 -14.92 -2.18 -4.92
C TRP A 48 -15.99 -3.25 -4.66
N HIS A 49 -17.18 -3.11 -5.25
CA HIS A 49 -18.20 -4.17 -5.21
C HIS A 49 -17.91 -5.31 -6.21
N LYS A 50 -16.95 -5.14 -7.13
CA LYS A 50 -16.58 -6.13 -8.14
C LYS A 50 -15.32 -6.87 -7.73
N ASP A 51 -15.47 -8.16 -7.45
CA ASP A 51 -14.35 -9.06 -7.12
C ASP A 51 -13.23 -9.02 -8.16
N SER A 52 -13.58 -8.90 -9.45
CA SER A 52 -12.60 -8.83 -10.53
C SER A 52 -11.74 -7.58 -10.49
N ASP A 53 -12.26 -6.45 -10.01
CA ASP A 53 -11.50 -5.21 -9.88
C ASP A 53 -10.67 -5.23 -8.59
N ASN A 54 -11.22 -5.74 -7.49
CA ASN A 54 -10.47 -5.99 -6.25
C ASN A 54 -9.25 -6.90 -6.50
N LEU A 55 -9.46 -8.02 -7.21
CA LEU A 55 -8.37 -8.96 -7.55
C LEU A 55 -7.30 -8.32 -8.44
N LYS A 56 -7.66 -7.43 -9.36
CA LYS A 56 -6.68 -6.69 -10.17
C LYS A 56 -5.84 -5.75 -9.30
N ALA A 57 -6.48 -5.01 -8.40
CA ALA A 57 -5.79 -4.08 -7.50
C ALA A 57 -4.82 -4.82 -6.55
N MET A 58 -5.24 -5.95 -5.98
CA MET A 58 -4.38 -6.80 -5.13
C MET A 58 -3.19 -7.38 -5.90
N LYS A 59 -3.39 -7.81 -7.16
CA LYS A 59 -2.28 -8.28 -8.01
C LYS A 59 -1.26 -7.18 -8.29
N GLU A 60 -1.74 -5.96 -8.54
CA GLU A 60 -0.86 -4.81 -8.75
C GLU A 60 -0.12 -4.41 -7.46
N GLU A 61 -0.78 -4.49 -6.29
CA GLU A 61 -0.13 -4.30 -4.99
C GLU A 61 1.05 -5.26 -4.78
N ILE A 62 0.84 -6.56 -5.01
CA ILE A 62 1.91 -7.57 -4.88
C ILE A 62 3.04 -7.30 -5.86
N LYS A 63 2.71 -6.91 -7.10
CA LYS A 63 3.71 -6.58 -8.12
C LYS A 63 4.56 -5.37 -7.71
N GLN A 64 3.94 -4.31 -7.19
CA GLN A 64 4.66 -3.14 -6.69
C GLN A 64 5.50 -3.47 -5.45
N LEU A 65 5.01 -4.35 -4.58
CA LEU A 65 5.75 -4.82 -3.41
C LEU A 65 7.03 -5.53 -3.83
N HIS A 66 6.95 -6.52 -4.73
CA HIS A 66 8.13 -7.23 -5.22
C HIS A 66 9.10 -6.27 -5.92
N TYR A 67 8.58 -5.38 -6.78
CA TYR A 67 9.42 -4.39 -7.45
C TYR A 67 10.21 -3.52 -6.46
N ALA A 68 9.58 -3.06 -5.38
CA ALA A 68 10.20 -2.23 -4.35
C ALA A 68 11.15 -2.99 -3.40
N LEU A 69 11.07 -4.32 -3.33
CA LEU A 69 11.98 -5.16 -2.54
C LEU A 69 13.21 -5.59 -3.36
N ASP A 70 13.04 -5.72 -4.68
CA ASP A 70 14.08 -6.22 -5.59
C ASP A 70 14.95 -5.09 -6.20
N HIS A 71 14.50 -3.82 -6.15
CA HIS A 71 15.17 -2.64 -6.72
C HIS A 71 15.20 -1.48 -5.73
#